data_AF-A0A367MA95-F1
#
_entry.id   AF-A0A367MA95-F1
#
_cell.length_a   1.000
_cell.length_b   1.000
_cell.length_c   1.000
_cell.angle_alpha   90.00
_cell.angle_beta   90.00
_cell.angle_gamma   90.00
#
_symmetry.space_group_name_H-M   'P 1'
#
loop_
_entity.id
_entity.type
_entity.pdbx_description
1 polymer ?
#
loop_
_entity_poly.entity_id
_entity_poly.type
_entity_poly.pdbx_seq_one_letter_code
_entity_poly.pdbx_strand_id
1 'polypeptide(L)'
;VLELLDDAYRNLAGPPSLESCTRDVYPPGLRFELATALHLAASLAALMAHLHGRGISHGDFYAHNILWREDGACLLGDFGAASFLPDDAVLAGALRRLEVRAFACLLEELLERSEAPPGQASLRAALVELQRRCALPRVSERPDFGEIQAILRDLAARSQAFPQVR
;
A
#
# COMPACT_ATOMS: atom_id res chain seq x y z
N VAL A 1 -20.54 -13.84 6.11
CA VAL A 1 -19.78 -13.56 4.86
C VAL A 1 -18.26 -13.46 5.09
N LEU A 2 -17.76 -13.15 6.30
CA LEU A 2 -16.33 -13.26 6.65
C LEU A 2 -15.88 -14.66 7.13
N GLU A 3 -16.72 -15.69 7.03
CA GLU A 3 -16.52 -17.03 7.64
C GLU A 3 -15.43 -17.91 6.99
N LEU A 4 -14.65 -17.36 6.05
CA LEU A 4 -13.60 -18.09 5.31
C LEU A 4 -12.19 -17.52 5.52
N LEU A 5 -12.06 -16.47 6.35
CA LEU A 5 -10.76 -15.90 6.67
C LEU A 5 -10.22 -16.53 7.95
N ASP A 6 -8.94 -16.84 7.95
CA ASP A 6 -8.19 -17.20 9.17
C ASP A 6 -8.40 -16.12 10.23
N ASP A 7 -8.72 -16.53 11.47
CA ASP A 7 -8.95 -15.65 12.62
C ASP A 7 -7.75 -14.72 12.91
N ALA A 8 -6.57 -15.03 12.37
CA ALA A 8 -5.39 -14.18 12.43
C ALA A 8 -5.52 -12.88 11.62
N TYR A 9 -6.43 -12.78 10.65
CA TYR A 9 -6.65 -11.55 9.89
C TYR A 9 -7.35 -10.49 10.73
N ARG A 10 -6.75 -9.30 10.78
CA ARG A 10 -7.32 -8.11 11.43
C ARG A 10 -7.32 -6.93 10.47
N ASN A 11 -8.25 -6.00 10.66
CA ASN A 11 -8.21 -4.72 9.96
C ASN A 11 -6.87 -4.01 10.24
N LEU A 12 -6.25 -3.47 9.20
CA LEU A 12 -5.01 -2.70 9.31
C LEU A 12 -5.26 -1.38 10.04
N ALA A 13 -6.40 -0.75 9.76
CA ALA A 13 -6.89 0.41 10.49
C ALA A 13 -8.43 0.40 10.58
N GLY A 14 -8.99 1.20 11.47
CA GLY A 14 -10.39 1.59 11.44
C GLY A 14 -10.64 2.77 10.50
N PRO A 15 -11.89 2.99 10.09
CA PRO A 15 -12.25 4.12 9.22
C PRO A 15 -11.90 5.47 9.87
N PRO A 16 -11.82 6.56 9.09
CA PRO A 16 -11.62 7.88 9.65
C PRO A 16 -12.71 8.23 10.67
N SER A 17 -12.31 8.97 11.69
CA SER A 17 -13.20 9.54 12.70
C SER A 17 -13.45 11.02 12.41
N LEU A 18 -14.47 11.60 13.05
CA LEU A 18 -14.74 13.03 12.99
C LEU A 18 -13.53 13.88 13.46
N GLU A 19 -12.64 13.30 14.29
CA GLU A 19 -11.42 13.96 14.75
C GLU A 19 -10.23 13.80 13.79
N SER A 20 -10.13 12.67 13.06
CA SER A 20 -9.04 12.44 12.10
C SER A 20 -9.33 13.00 10.71
N CYS A 21 -10.55 13.51 10.47
CA CYS A 21 -11.12 14.03 9.23
C CYS A 21 -11.06 13.06 8.04
N THR A 22 -9.86 12.74 7.54
CA THR A 22 -9.62 11.93 6.34
C THR A 22 -8.60 10.81 6.54
N ARG A 23 -8.07 10.63 7.77
CA ARG A 23 -7.05 9.62 8.06
C ARG A 23 -7.63 8.45 8.83
N ASP A 24 -7.20 7.25 8.44
CA ASP A 24 -7.59 6.01 9.10
C ASP A 24 -7.05 5.95 10.54
N VAL A 25 -7.80 5.27 11.41
CA VAL A 25 -7.50 5.20 12.84
C VAL A 25 -6.83 3.87 13.15
N TYR A 26 -5.56 3.91 13.54
CA TYR A 26 -4.80 2.72 13.88
C TYR A 26 -4.89 2.40 15.39
N PRO A 27 -4.81 1.12 15.79
CA PRO A 27 -4.74 0.76 17.20
C PRO A 27 -3.60 1.50 17.91
N PRO A 28 -3.84 2.03 19.13
CA PRO A 28 -2.82 2.77 19.86
C PRO A 28 -1.62 1.87 20.16
N GLY A 29 -0.42 2.34 19.83
CA GLY A 29 0.82 1.60 20.04
C GLY A 29 1.13 0.53 18.98
N LEU A 30 0.32 0.37 17.93
CA LEU A 30 0.66 -0.54 16.83
C LEU A 30 1.98 -0.12 16.18
N ARG A 31 2.94 -1.04 16.17
CA ARG A 31 4.24 -0.89 15.51
C ARG A 31 4.47 -2.04 14.53
N PHE A 32 5.14 -1.72 13.44
CA PHE A 32 5.58 -2.70 12.45
C PHE A 32 7.10 -2.79 12.45
N GLU A 33 7.63 -3.99 12.27
CA GLU A 33 8.99 -4.12 11.75
C GLU A 33 9.05 -3.48 10.35
N LEU A 34 10.17 -2.85 10.04
CA LEU A 34 10.36 -2.22 8.73
C LEU A 34 10.22 -3.25 7.58
N ALA A 35 10.61 -4.50 7.82
CA ALA A 35 10.43 -5.61 6.88
C ALA A 35 8.94 -5.92 6.64
N THR A 36 8.12 -5.96 7.69
CA THR A 36 6.66 -6.16 7.57
C THR A 36 6.02 -5.00 6.81
N ALA A 37 6.38 -3.75 7.10
CA ALA A 37 5.88 -2.58 6.37
C ALA A 37 6.24 -2.63 4.88
N LEU A 38 7.48 -3.03 4.55
CA LEU A 38 7.92 -3.24 3.18
C LEU A 38 7.13 -4.35 2.49
N HIS A 39 6.89 -5.47 3.18
CA HIS A 39 6.15 -6.60 2.63
C HIS A 39 4.69 -6.24 2.34
N LEU A 40 4.02 -5.53 3.25
CA LEU A 40 2.66 -4.99 3.05
C LEU A 40 2.61 -4.05 1.83
N ALA A 41 3.53 -3.08 1.77
CA ALA A 41 3.60 -2.13 0.66
C ALA A 41 3.84 -2.84 -0.69
N ALA A 42 4.74 -3.83 -0.73
CA ALA A 42 5.05 -4.60 -1.93
C ALA A 42 3.86 -5.43 -2.42
N SER A 43 3.17 -6.11 -1.49
CA SER A 43 2.00 -6.94 -1.80
C SER A 43 0.84 -6.11 -2.33
N LEU A 44 0.56 -4.96 -1.71
CA LEU A 44 -0.51 -4.06 -2.15
C LEU A 44 -0.18 -3.37 -3.47
N ALA A 45 1.08 -2.95 -3.68
CA ALA A 45 1.51 -2.40 -4.97
C ALA A 45 1.37 -3.43 -6.09
N ALA A 46 1.70 -4.70 -5.83
CA ALA A 46 1.53 -5.80 -6.79
C ALA A 46 0.06 -6.05 -7.12
N LEU A 47 -0.83 -6.01 -6.12
CA LEU A 47 -2.27 -6.13 -6.32
C LEU A 47 -2.83 -4.98 -7.15
N MET A 48 -2.47 -3.73 -6.84
CA MET A 48 -2.93 -2.57 -7.59
C MET A 48 -2.41 -2.58 -9.04
N ALA A 49 -1.14 -2.98 -9.26
CA ALA A 49 -0.60 -3.19 -10.61
C ALA A 49 -1.42 -4.24 -11.38
N HIS A 50 -1.83 -5.32 -10.71
CA HIS A 50 -2.67 -6.36 -11.31
C HIS A 50 -4.06 -5.85 -11.70
N LEU A 51 -4.74 -5.12 -10.80
CA LEU A 51 -6.04 -4.51 -11.09
C LEU A 51 -5.94 -3.53 -12.26
N HIS A 52 -4.93 -2.65 -12.26
CA HIS A 52 -4.71 -1.67 -13.33
C HIS A 52 -4.43 -2.32 -14.68
N GLY A 53 -3.66 -3.40 -14.68
CA GLY A 53 -3.38 -4.22 -15.87
C GLY A 53 -4.60 -4.95 -16.41
N ARG A 54 -5.61 -5.19 -15.56
CA ARG A 54 -6.94 -5.71 -15.93
C ARG A 54 -7.94 -4.61 -16.29
N GLY A 55 -7.51 -3.34 -16.31
CA GLY A 55 -8.40 -2.22 -16.60
C GLY A 55 -9.34 -1.86 -15.45
N ILE A 56 -9.02 -2.24 -14.22
CA ILE A 56 -9.87 -2.01 -13.04
C ILE A 56 -9.20 -0.96 -12.13
N SER A 57 -9.98 0.04 -11.72
CA SER A 57 -9.66 0.93 -10.58
C SER A 57 -10.37 0.39 -9.33
N HIS A 58 -9.73 0.42 -8.18
CA HIS A 58 -10.34 0.06 -6.90
C HIS A 58 -11.34 1.12 -6.42
N GLY A 59 -11.01 2.40 -6.56
CA GLY A 59 -11.84 3.54 -6.18
C GLY A 59 -11.79 3.89 -4.69
N ASP A 60 -11.48 2.93 -3.82
CA ASP A 60 -11.43 3.14 -2.35
C ASP A 60 -10.21 2.49 -1.67
N PHE A 61 -9.01 2.82 -2.14
CA PHE A 61 -7.77 2.20 -1.66
C PHE A 61 -7.25 2.85 -0.36
N TYR A 62 -7.67 2.32 0.79
CA TYR A 62 -7.33 2.84 2.12
C TYR A 62 -7.02 1.72 3.13
N ALA A 63 -6.38 2.07 4.26
CA ALA A 63 -5.95 1.10 5.28
C ALA A 63 -7.13 0.39 5.97
N HIS A 64 -8.28 1.03 6.11
CA HIS A 64 -9.47 0.39 6.66
C HIS A 64 -10.06 -0.72 5.76
N ASN A 65 -9.75 -0.69 4.46
CA ASN A 65 -10.11 -1.75 3.50
C ASN A 65 -9.06 -2.85 3.40
N ILE A 66 -8.00 -2.80 4.22
CA ILE A 66 -6.93 -3.80 4.22
C ILE A 66 -7.03 -4.68 5.46
N LEU A 67 -7.09 -5.99 5.23
CA LEU A 67 -6.88 -7.01 6.25
C LEU A 67 -5.41 -7.42 6.23
N TRP A 68 -4.83 -7.66 7.40
CA TRP A 68 -3.45 -8.12 7.51
C TRP A 68 -3.24 -9.11 8.65
N ARG A 69 -2.13 -9.86 8.57
CA ARG A 69 -1.62 -10.80 9.58
C ARG A 69 -0.22 -10.38 10.01
N GLU A 70 0.20 -10.79 11.21
CA GLU A 70 1.52 -10.43 11.76
C GLU A 70 2.70 -10.93 10.95
N ASP A 71 2.52 -12.00 10.17
CA ASP A 71 3.51 -12.50 9.22
C ASP A 71 3.62 -11.65 7.93
N GLY A 72 2.85 -10.57 7.84
CA GLY A 72 2.85 -9.63 6.71
C GLY A 72 1.84 -9.96 5.62
N ALA A 73 1.17 -11.11 5.66
CA ALA A 73 0.14 -11.42 4.67
C ALA A 73 -1.00 -10.39 4.73
N CYS A 74 -1.46 -9.91 3.58
CA CYS A 74 -2.54 -8.93 3.50
C CYS A 74 -3.52 -9.19 2.37
N LEU A 75 -4.76 -8.71 2.56
CA LEU A 75 -5.85 -8.77 1.59
C LEU A 75 -6.48 -7.38 1.50
N LEU A 76 -6.72 -6.90 0.28
CA LEU A 76 -7.52 -5.71 0.04
C LEU A 76 -8.98 -6.14 -0.21
N GLY A 77 -9.89 -5.54 0.54
CA GLY A 77 -11.33 -5.74 0.41
C GLY A 77 -12.05 -4.49 -0.11
N ASP A 78 -13.38 -4.57 -0.05
CA ASP A 78 -14.33 -3.53 -0.46
C ASP A 78 -14.16 -2.99 -1.90
N PHE A 79 -14.59 -3.83 -2.86
CA PHE A 79 -14.69 -3.46 -4.27
C PHE A 79 -16.01 -2.73 -4.59
N GLY A 80 -16.73 -2.19 -3.59
CA GLY A 80 -18.00 -1.49 -3.81
C GLY A 80 -17.85 -0.22 -4.68
N ALA A 81 -16.67 0.41 -4.64
CA ALA A 81 -16.31 1.56 -5.47
C ALA A 81 -15.52 1.18 -6.73
N ALA A 82 -15.24 -0.10 -6.96
CA ALA A 82 -14.42 -0.53 -8.07
C ALA A 82 -15.12 -0.29 -9.41
N SER A 83 -14.34 0.14 -10.41
CA SER A 83 -14.86 0.48 -11.73
C SER A 83 -13.88 0.13 -12.83
N PHE A 84 -14.40 -0.05 -14.05
CA PHE A 84 -13.56 -0.17 -15.22
C PHE A 84 -12.96 1.19 -15.56
N LEU A 85 -11.66 1.19 -15.84
CA LEU A 85 -10.97 2.35 -16.38
C LEU A 85 -11.53 2.66 -17.77
N PRO A 86 -11.66 3.94 -18.13
CA PRO A 86 -12.15 4.35 -19.44
C PRO A 86 -11.15 3.99 -20.55
N ASP A 87 -11.64 3.85 -21.78
CA ASP A 87 -10.78 3.59 -22.96
C ASP A 87 -9.83 4.76 -23.28
N ASP A 88 -10.16 5.97 -22.82
CA ASP A 88 -9.26 7.13 -22.91
C ASP A 88 -8.01 6.90 -22.06
N ALA A 89 -6.89 6.63 -22.73
CA ALA A 89 -5.61 6.32 -22.10
C ALA A 89 -5.07 7.45 -21.21
N VAL A 90 -5.36 8.72 -21.51
CA VAL A 90 -4.93 9.87 -20.72
C VAL A 90 -5.73 9.90 -19.42
N LEU A 91 -7.06 9.77 -19.51
CA LEU A 91 -7.93 9.74 -18.34
C LEU A 91 -7.66 8.51 -17.47
N ALA A 92 -7.55 7.32 -18.06
CA ALA A 92 -7.19 6.09 -17.36
C ALA A 92 -5.83 6.22 -16.65
N GLY A 93 -4.84 6.79 -17.33
CA GLY A 93 -3.52 7.07 -16.75
C GLY A 93 -3.56 8.05 -15.58
N ALA A 94 -4.46 9.04 -15.61
CA ALA A 94 -4.66 9.97 -14.52
C ALA A 94 -5.37 9.31 -13.31
N LEU A 95 -6.42 8.52 -13.55
CA LEU A 95 -7.16 7.78 -12.52
C LEU A 95 -6.26 6.79 -11.78
N ARG A 96 -5.44 6.01 -12.49
CA ARG A 96 -4.44 5.11 -11.89
C ARG A 96 -3.50 5.86 -10.93
N ARG A 97 -3.10 7.09 -11.28
CA ARG A 97 -2.21 7.93 -10.47
C ARG A 97 -2.91 8.67 -9.33
N LEU A 98 -4.24 8.68 -9.28
CA LEU A 98 -4.98 9.06 -8.07
C LEU A 98 -4.80 7.97 -7.00
N GLU A 99 -4.91 6.70 -7.37
CA GLU A 99 -4.70 5.59 -6.43
C GLU A 99 -3.23 5.48 -5.98
N VAL A 100 -2.27 5.96 -6.78
CA VAL A 100 -0.88 6.14 -6.34
C VAL A 100 -0.75 7.17 -5.21
N ARG A 101 -1.61 8.21 -5.18
CA ARG A 101 -1.62 9.15 -4.05
C ARG A 101 -2.16 8.49 -2.80
N ALA A 102 -3.19 7.65 -2.92
CA ALA A 102 -3.70 6.87 -1.80
C ALA A 102 -2.63 5.90 -1.26
N PHE A 103 -1.88 5.24 -2.16
CA PHE A 103 -0.70 4.45 -1.78
C PHE A 103 0.37 5.27 -1.04
N ALA A 104 0.62 6.51 -1.46
CA ALA A 104 1.58 7.38 -0.78
C ALA A 104 1.14 7.70 0.67
N CYS A 105 -0.15 7.90 0.91
CA CYS A 105 -0.70 8.08 2.25
C CYS A 105 -0.57 6.81 3.09
N LEU A 106 -0.94 5.65 2.54
CA LEU A 106 -0.77 4.37 3.21
C LEU A 106 0.70 4.11 3.58
N LEU A 107 1.63 4.34 2.65
CA LEU A 107 3.06 4.12 2.89
C LEU A 107 3.61 5.09 3.94
N GLU A 108 3.14 6.34 3.97
CA GLU A 108 3.45 7.29 5.04
C GLU A 108 2.99 6.75 6.40
N GLU A 109 1.75 6.28 6.50
CA GLU A 109 1.17 5.74 7.74
C GLU A 109 1.94 4.49 8.24
N LEU A 110 2.33 3.59 7.33
CA LEU A 110 3.18 2.44 7.64
C LEU A 110 4.58 2.88 8.08
N LEU A 111 5.15 3.92 7.47
CA LEU A 111 6.47 4.45 7.83
C LEU A 111 6.47 5.18 9.16
N GLU A 112 5.41 5.90 9.53
CA GLU A 112 5.25 6.52 10.86
C GLU A 112 5.18 5.48 11.99
N ARG A 113 4.68 4.30 11.67
CA ARG A 113 4.49 3.18 12.61
C ARG A 113 5.61 2.14 12.55
N SER A 114 6.64 2.38 11.75
CA SER A 114 7.82 1.51 11.66
C SER A 114 9.10 2.26 11.97
N GLU A 115 9.99 1.61 12.72
CA GLU A 115 11.32 2.12 13.04
C GLU A 115 12.37 1.30 12.29
N ALA A 116 13.42 1.96 11.81
CA ALA A 116 14.53 1.28 11.16
C ALA A 116 15.48 0.72 12.23
N PRO A 117 15.69 -0.60 12.32
CA PRO A 117 16.73 -1.14 13.16
C PRO A 117 18.12 -0.71 12.65
N PRO A 118 19.17 -0.78 13.48
CA PRO A 118 20.55 -0.52 13.06
C PRO A 118 20.89 -1.32 11.80
N GLY A 119 21.44 -0.65 10.79
CA GLY A 119 21.78 -1.26 9.48
C GLY A 119 20.68 -1.16 8.41
N GLN A 120 19.46 -0.72 8.73
CA GLN A 120 18.37 -0.54 7.75
C GLN A 120 18.01 0.92 7.45
N ALA A 121 18.83 1.88 7.89
CA ALA A 121 18.60 3.30 7.64
C ALA A 121 18.46 3.63 6.14
N SER A 122 19.28 3.00 5.30
CA SER A 122 19.25 3.17 3.83
C SER A 122 17.95 2.64 3.22
N LEU A 123 17.43 1.51 3.73
CA LEU A 123 16.15 0.95 3.28
C LEU A 123 15.01 1.91 3.62
N ARG A 124 14.98 2.42 4.87
CA ARG A 124 13.96 3.39 5.28
C ARG A 124 14.03 4.66 4.44
N ALA A 125 15.23 5.19 4.18
CA ALA A 125 15.41 6.37 3.33
C ALA A 125 14.87 6.14 1.90
N ALA A 126 15.13 4.95 1.33
CA ALA A 126 14.60 4.60 0.01
C ALA A 126 13.07 4.50 -0.02
N LEU A 127 12.45 3.95 1.04
CA LEU A 127 11.00 3.90 1.18
C LEU A 127 10.38 5.29 1.33
N VAL A 128 11.01 6.17 2.11
CA VAL A 128 10.57 7.58 2.24
C VAL A 128 10.66 8.30 0.90
N GLU A 129 11.72 8.09 0.12
CA GLU A 129 11.83 8.71 -1.20
C GLU A 129 10.78 8.16 -2.18
N LEU A 130 10.50 6.86 -2.15
CA LEU A 130 9.41 6.28 -2.93
C LEU A 130 8.06 6.89 -2.56
N GLN A 131 7.78 7.02 -1.26
CA GLN A 131 6.57 7.67 -0.75
C GLN A 131 6.45 9.10 -1.29
N ARG A 132 7.53 9.89 -1.21
CA ARG A 132 7.57 11.27 -1.69
C ARG A 132 7.29 11.38 -3.19
N ARG A 133 7.83 10.46 -4.00
CA ARG A 133 7.56 10.38 -5.44
C ARG A 133 6.09 10.07 -5.74
N CYS A 134 5.49 9.14 -5.00
CA CYS A 134 4.06 8.83 -5.13
C CYS A 134 3.17 9.99 -4.67
N ALA A 135 3.66 10.81 -3.73
CA ALA A 135 2.97 11.96 -3.17
C ALA A 135 3.07 13.24 -4.00
N LEU A 136 3.78 13.26 -5.14
CA LEU A 136 4.02 14.49 -5.92
C LEU A 136 2.70 15.23 -6.26
N PRO A 137 2.68 16.57 -6.14
CA PRO A 137 1.48 17.36 -6.45
C PRO A 137 1.04 17.20 -7.90
N ARG A 138 2.00 17.12 -8.83
CA ARG A 138 1.72 16.91 -10.24
C ARG A 138 1.40 15.44 -10.50
N VAL A 139 0.14 15.16 -10.83
CA VAL A 139 -0.35 13.79 -11.06
C VAL A 139 0.51 13.07 -12.09
N SER A 140 0.86 13.69 -13.21
CA SER A 140 1.65 13.07 -14.29
C SER A 140 3.08 12.66 -13.89
N GLU A 141 3.65 13.19 -12.81
CA GLU A 141 5.01 12.86 -12.34
C GLU A 141 5.04 11.69 -11.37
N ARG A 142 3.87 11.24 -10.90
CA ARG A 142 3.80 10.05 -10.03
C ARG A 142 4.14 8.80 -10.85
N PRO A 143 4.91 7.86 -10.30
CA PRO A 143 5.16 6.57 -10.95
C PRO A 143 3.85 5.78 -11.08
N ASP A 144 3.77 4.85 -12.03
CA ASP A 144 2.69 3.86 -12.02
C ASP A 144 2.96 2.70 -11.04
N PHE A 145 1.95 1.86 -10.78
CA PHE A 145 2.12 0.73 -9.85
C PHE A 145 3.08 -0.35 -10.36
N GLY A 146 3.32 -0.45 -11.66
CA GLY A 146 4.34 -1.34 -12.20
C GLY A 146 5.75 -0.90 -11.80
N GLU A 147 6.03 0.41 -11.94
CA GLU A 147 7.27 1.03 -11.46
C GLU A 147 7.43 0.89 -9.93
N ILE A 148 6.37 1.20 -9.17
CA ILE A 148 6.37 1.09 -7.70
C ILE A 148 6.67 -0.36 -7.27
N GLN A 149 5.98 -1.33 -7.88
CA GLN A 149 6.19 -2.75 -7.60
C GLN A 149 7.63 -3.19 -7.88
N ALA A 150 8.22 -2.74 -8.99
CA ALA A 150 9.60 -3.05 -9.34
C ALA A 150 10.58 -2.50 -8.30
N ILE A 151 10.40 -1.25 -7.87
CA ILE A 151 11.23 -0.61 -6.83
C ILE A 151 11.12 -1.38 -5.51
N LEU A 152 9.91 -1.67 -5.05
CA LEU A 152 9.69 -2.38 -3.78
C LEU A 152 10.28 -3.79 -3.79
N ARG A 153 10.16 -4.50 -4.92
CA ARG A 153 10.75 -5.83 -5.09
C ARG A 153 12.28 -5.80 -4.99
N ASP A 154 12.91 -4.82 -5.63
CA ASP A 154 14.36 -4.63 -5.56
C ASP A 154 14.82 -4.28 -4.13
N LEU A 155 14.09 -3.38 -3.45
CA LEU A 155 14.37 -3.04 -2.05
C LEU A 155 14.26 -4.27 -1.13
N ALA A 156 13.23 -5.09 -1.32
CA ALA A 156 13.01 -6.29 -0.52
C ALA A 156 14.02 -7.42 -0.81
N ALA A 157 14.48 -7.53 -2.06
CA ALA A 157 15.58 -8.43 -2.40
C ALA A 157 16.90 -8.02 -1.72
N ARG A 158 17.16 -6.72 -1.61
CA ARG A 158 18.36 -6.16 -0.96
C ARG A 158 18.32 -6.25 0.57
N SER A 159 17.14 -6.28 1.17
CA SER A 159 16.96 -6.29 2.62
C SER A 159 16.92 -7.70 3.25
N GLN A 160 17.06 -8.77 2.45
CA GLN A 160 16.86 -10.17 2.87
C GLN A 160 15.46 -10.46 3.46
N ALA A 161 14.45 -9.63 3.17
CA ALA A 161 13.14 -9.65 3.83
C ALA A 161 12.10 -10.61 3.22
N PHE A 162 12.48 -11.46 2.27
CA PHE A 162 11.57 -12.49 1.72
C PHE A 162 11.99 -13.89 2.17
N PRO A 163 11.19 -14.61 2.96
CA PRO A 163 11.15 -16.06 2.84
C PRO A 163 10.68 -16.38 1.42
N GLN A 164 11.41 -17.23 0.71
CA GLN A 164 10.98 -17.78 -0.58
C GLN A 164 9.64 -18.51 -0.35
N VAL A 165 8.54 -17.94 -0.83
CA VAL A 165 7.26 -18.64 -0.90
C VAL A 165 7.40 -19.69 -2.00
N ARG A 166 7.33 -20.97 -1.62
CA ARG A 166 7.24 -22.10 -2.53
C ARG A 166 5.81 -22.26 -3.06
#